data_AF-A0A8H6FW89-F1
#
_entry.id   AF-A0A8H6FW89-F1
#
_cell.length_a   1.000
_cell.length_b   1.000
_cell.length_c   1.000
_cell.angle_alpha   90.00
_cell.angle_beta   90.00
_cell.angle_gamma   90.00
#
_symmetry.space_group_name_H-M   'P 1'
#
loop_
_entity.id
_entity.type
_entity.pdbx_description
1 polymer ?
#
loop_
_entity_poly.entity_id
_entity_poly.type
_entity_poly.pdbx_seq_one_letter_code
_entity_poly.pdbx_strand_id
1 'polypeptide(L)'
;MHSFGYDSDWVKGKDNCLNIHHFGKSLLGEMSTSPYLSQADTAIVLIGHSMGGLVIKKAYMLARQGAAYKDLAERVHTICFLATPHRGSDSAKLLNNILHFAYSSRAYVADLERGSGAVQSINDEFRNYSADVNLWSFYETQKLKIGVLSTLIVDPTATLGYREEKQIPMNADHRSICKFETPTDPNYVVIRNALASMVQTTSNLVLRSKERTRHMQIKDLEQYLQIPEKSADDLVASEDARMAGTCEWFSAKESYLRWSTFALEAPSVLWVTGKPAAGKSVLAGYAVGHLQNLNADCSYFFFI
;
A
#
# COMPACT_ATOMS: atom_id res chain seq x y z
N MET A 1 -7.03 -11.12 3.39
CA MET A 1 -6.84 -10.87 4.84
C MET A 1 -6.24 -12.14 5.41
N HIS A 2 -5.09 -12.05 6.06
CA HIS A 2 -4.39 -13.20 6.66
C HIS A 2 -4.30 -12.97 8.16
N SER A 3 -4.36 -14.06 8.93
CA SER A 3 -4.23 -14.02 10.39
C SER A 3 -3.01 -14.83 10.79
N PHE A 4 -2.23 -14.32 11.73
CA PHE A 4 -1.11 -15.02 12.34
C PHE A 4 -1.46 -15.34 13.79
N GLY A 5 -1.31 -16.62 14.16
CA GLY A 5 -1.48 -17.10 15.51
C GLY A 5 -0.14 -17.60 16.05
N TYR A 6 0.11 -17.37 17.34
CA TYR A 6 1.24 -17.96 18.04
C TYR A 6 0.75 -18.45 19.40
N ASP A 7 1.42 -19.47 19.94
CA ASP A 7 1.07 -20.01 21.24
C ASP A 7 1.31 -18.94 22.31
N SER A 8 0.21 -18.39 22.81
CA SER A 8 0.18 -17.44 23.91
C SER A 8 -0.16 -18.11 25.24
N ASP A 9 -0.07 -19.45 25.37
CA ASP A 9 -0.22 -20.16 26.65
C ASP A 9 1.10 -20.21 27.40
N TRP A 10 1.35 -19.16 28.19
CA TRP A 10 2.57 -18.92 28.97
C TRP A 10 2.84 -19.92 30.10
N VAL A 11 1.91 -20.81 30.41
CA VAL A 11 1.93 -21.64 31.63
C VAL A 11 2.81 -22.91 31.47
N LYS A 12 3.17 -23.31 30.25
CA LYS A 12 3.80 -24.63 29.99
C LYS A 12 5.33 -24.66 29.95
N GLY A 13 6.05 -23.55 30.17
CA GLY A 13 7.51 -23.54 30.10
C GLY A 13 8.15 -22.82 31.29
N LYS A 14 9.02 -23.51 32.05
CA LYS A 14 9.79 -22.94 33.17
C LYS A 14 10.88 -21.93 32.75
N ASP A 15 10.98 -21.55 31.46
CA ASP A 15 12.11 -20.78 30.91
C ASP A 15 11.75 -19.67 29.88
N ASN A 16 10.49 -19.30 29.63
CA ASN A 16 10.12 -18.65 28.35
C ASN A 16 9.37 -17.31 28.42
N CYS A 17 9.80 -16.37 29.25
CA CYS A 17 9.07 -15.11 29.41
C CYS A 17 9.42 -14.01 28.38
N LEU A 18 8.71 -13.99 27.25
CA LEU A 18 8.79 -13.00 26.15
C LEU A 18 9.79 -13.36 25.07
N ASN A 19 9.60 -14.54 24.48
CA ASN A 19 10.26 -14.87 23.22
C ASN A 19 9.63 -14.14 22.01
N ILE A 20 9.38 -12.83 22.14
CA ILE A 20 8.91 -11.94 21.07
C ILE A 20 9.88 -12.01 19.88
N HIS A 21 11.16 -12.26 20.14
CA HIS A 21 12.13 -12.51 19.10
C HIS A 21 11.77 -13.73 18.23
N HIS A 22 11.47 -14.89 18.85
CA HIS A 22 11.08 -16.07 18.09
C HIS A 22 9.71 -15.91 17.43
N PHE A 23 8.74 -15.27 18.08
CA PHE A 23 7.46 -14.96 17.43
C PHE A 23 7.66 -14.03 16.22
N GLY A 24 8.53 -13.03 16.34
CA GLY A 24 8.90 -12.15 15.24
C GLY A 24 9.58 -12.91 14.09
N LYS A 25 10.49 -13.85 14.40
CA LYS A 25 11.08 -14.76 13.41
C LYS A 25 10.04 -15.66 12.74
N SER A 26 9.11 -16.20 13.51
CA SER A 26 8.03 -17.05 12.99
C SER A 26 7.13 -16.27 12.04
N LEU A 27 6.68 -15.09 12.46
CA LEU A 27 5.88 -14.20 11.61
C LEU A 27 6.63 -13.82 10.33
N LEU A 28 7.90 -13.44 10.42
CA LEU A 28 8.72 -13.15 9.25
C LEU A 28 8.84 -14.38 8.32
N GLY A 29 9.09 -15.56 8.88
CA GLY A 29 9.18 -16.80 8.13
C GLY A 29 7.90 -17.11 7.37
N GLU A 30 6.74 -17.01 8.02
CA GLU A 30 5.43 -17.18 7.39
C GLU A 30 5.16 -16.13 6.31
N MET A 31 5.48 -14.86 6.59
CA MET A 31 5.34 -13.80 5.58
C MET A 31 6.22 -14.03 4.35
N SER A 32 7.45 -14.51 4.55
CA SER A 32 8.40 -14.76 3.45
C SER A 32 8.10 -16.03 2.64
N THR A 33 7.43 -17.01 3.23
CA THR A 33 7.14 -18.30 2.59
C THR A 33 5.71 -18.38 2.05
N SER A 34 4.81 -17.50 2.51
CA SER A 34 3.43 -17.42 2.01
C SER A 34 3.39 -17.04 0.53
N PRO A 35 2.79 -17.86 -0.35
CA PRO A 35 2.72 -17.56 -1.78
C PRO A 35 1.93 -16.28 -2.08
N TYR A 36 1.01 -15.89 -1.20
CA TYR A 36 0.22 -14.67 -1.32
C TYR A 36 1.00 -13.39 -1.00
N LEU A 37 2.14 -13.51 -0.30
CA LEU A 37 2.98 -12.38 0.10
C LEU A 37 4.31 -12.37 -0.63
N SER A 38 4.93 -13.53 -0.83
CA SER A 38 6.26 -13.67 -1.44
C SER A 38 6.27 -13.47 -2.95
N GLN A 39 5.17 -13.78 -3.65
CA GLN A 39 5.06 -13.65 -5.11
C GLN A 39 4.18 -12.46 -5.54
N ALA A 40 3.79 -11.60 -4.61
CA ALA A 40 2.97 -10.44 -4.89
C ALA A 40 3.83 -9.17 -4.97
N ASP A 41 3.28 -8.10 -5.56
CA ASP A 41 3.82 -6.73 -5.50
C ASP A 41 2.93 -5.77 -4.68
N THR A 42 1.91 -6.32 -4.02
CA THR A 42 0.96 -5.57 -3.20
C THR A 42 1.59 -5.01 -1.92
N ALA A 43 1.41 -3.73 -1.65
CA ALA A 43 1.74 -3.13 -0.37
C ALA A 43 1.04 -3.85 0.81
N ILE A 44 1.74 -3.96 1.93
CA ILE A 44 1.32 -4.71 3.13
C ILE A 44 0.90 -3.73 4.22
N VAL A 45 -0.25 -4.00 4.83
CA VAL A 45 -0.71 -3.37 6.07
C VAL A 45 -0.68 -4.42 7.18
N LEU A 46 0.11 -4.18 8.23
CA LEU A 46 0.20 -5.05 9.39
C LEU A 46 -0.63 -4.47 10.53
N ILE A 47 -1.41 -5.32 11.20
CA ILE A 47 -2.28 -4.90 12.31
C ILE A 47 -1.98 -5.80 13.51
N GLY A 48 -1.53 -5.19 14.60
CA GLY A 48 -1.18 -5.87 15.83
C GLY A 48 -2.00 -5.38 16.99
N HIS A 49 -2.59 -6.31 17.74
CA HIS A 49 -3.24 -6.01 19.02
C HIS A 49 -2.34 -6.40 20.20
N SER A 50 -2.23 -5.53 21.21
CA SER A 50 -1.47 -5.79 22.44
C SER A 50 -0.05 -6.28 22.12
N MET A 51 0.37 -7.42 22.65
CA MET A 51 1.68 -8.01 22.34
C MET A 51 1.93 -8.28 20.86
N GLY A 52 0.88 -8.51 20.06
CA GLY A 52 1.00 -8.72 18.61
C GLY A 52 1.67 -7.55 17.89
N GLY A 53 1.50 -6.32 18.39
CA GLY A 53 2.21 -5.17 17.87
C GLY A 53 3.74 -5.24 18.11
N LEU A 54 4.17 -5.77 19.26
CA LEU A 54 5.60 -5.98 19.53
C LEU A 54 6.20 -7.08 18.64
N VAL A 55 5.43 -8.13 18.39
CA VAL A 55 5.81 -9.19 17.44
C VAL A 55 5.99 -8.63 16.03
N ILE A 56 5.06 -7.78 15.58
CA ILE A 56 5.16 -7.09 14.29
C ILE A 56 6.41 -6.19 14.24
N LYS A 57 6.67 -5.38 15.28
CA LYS A 57 7.90 -4.57 15.33
C LYS A 57 9.13 -5.43 15.13
N LYS A 58 9.23 -6.54 15.87
CA LYS A 58 10.40 -7.41 15.80
C LYS A 58 10.54 -8.10 14.45
N ALA A 59 9.45 -8.60 13.88
CA ALA A 59 9.44 -9.19 12.54
C ALA A 59 9.91 -8.17 11.47
N TYR A 60 9.37 -6.95 11.51
CA TYR A 60 9.73 -5.89 10.59
C TYR A 60 11.19 -5.46 10.71
N MET A 61 11.70 -5.32 11.95
CA MET A 61 13.12 -5.03 12.18
C MET A 61 14.03 -6.12 11.60
N LEU A 62 13.70 -7.40 11.83
CA LEU A 62 14.45 -8.52 11.26
C LEU A 62 14.41 -8.51 9.73
N ALA A 63 13.27 -8.17 9.14
CA ALA A 63 13.12 -8.05 7.69
C ALA A 63 14.00 -6.93 7.12
N ARG A 64 14.06 -5.76 7.77
CA ARG A 64 14.90 -4.63 7.35
C ARG A 64 16.40 -4.90 7.50
N GLN A 65 16.79 -5.77 8.43
CA GLN A 65 18.20 -6.16 8.65
C GLN A 65 18.67 -7.23 7.67
N GLY A 66 17.79 -8.12 7.21
CA GLY A 66 18.13 -9.23 6.34
C GLY A 66 18.03 -8.88 4.86
N ALA A 67 19.14 -8.98 4.12
CA ALA A 67 19.15 -8.73 2.68
C ALA A 67 18.15 -9.61 1.90
N ALA A 68 17.92 -10.85 2.37
CA ALA A 68 16.96 -11.78 1.78
C ALA A 68 15.49 -11.35 1.92
N TYR A 69 15.19 -10.40 2.81
CA TYR A 69 13.83 -9.93 3.09
C TYR A 69 13.59 -8.48 2.68
N LYS A 70 14.52 -7.89 1.92
CA LYS A 70 14.48 -6.48 1.52
C LYS A 70 13.17 -6.13 0.81
N ASP A 71 12.81 -6.89 -0.22
CA ASP A 71 11.60 -6.65 -1.03
C ASP A 71 10.33 -6.76 -0.18
N LEU A 72 10.29 -7.74 0.73
CA LEU A 72 9.18 -7.92 1.67
C LEU A 72 9.07 -6.74 2.63
N ALA A 73 10.20 -6.26 3.17
CA ALA A 73 10.25 -5.14 4.10
C ALA A 73 9.85 -3.82 3.44
N GLU A 74 10.31 -3.56 2.20
CA GLU A 74 9.96 -2.37 1.42
C GLU A 74 8.47 -2.32 1.05
N ARG A 75 7.82 -3.48 0.94
CA ARG A 75 6.37 -3.57 0.75
C ARG A 75 5.55 -3.22 2.00
N VAL A 76 6.13 -3.20 3.21
CA VAL A 76 5.38 -2.84 4.43
C VAL A 76 5.11 -1.35 4.45
N HIS A 77 3.90 -0.96 4.05
CA HIS A 77 3.49 0.43 3.90
C HIS A 77 2.90 1.02 5.18
N THR A 78 2.23 0.20 6.00
CA THR A 78 1.54 0.67 7.20
C THR A 78 1.56 -0.37 8.31
N ILE A 79 1.78 0.10 9.54
CA ILE A 79 1.64 -0.71 10.75
C ILE A 79 0.61 -0.03 11.66
N CYS A 80 -0.43 -0.78 12.02
CA CYS A 80 -1.48 -0.38 12.96
C CYS A 80 -1.29 -1.11 14.28
N PHE A 81 -1.19 -0.34 15.36
CA PHE A 81 -1.11 -0.81 16.72
C PHE A 81 -2.44 -0.58 17.42
N LEU A 82 -3.04 -1.64 17.93
CA LEU A 82 -4.25 -1.61 18.75
C LEU A 82 -3.83 -1.95 20.17
N ALA A 83 -3.86 -0.97 21.07
CA ALA A 83 -3.48 -1.14 22.47
C ALA A 83 -2.09 -1.79 22.66
N THR A 84 -1.11 -1.48 21.81
CA THR A 84 0.23 -2.11 21.92
C THR A 84 1.08 -1.36 22.95
N PRO A 85 1.66 -2.04 23.96
CA PRO A 85 2.48 -1.38 24.97
C PRO A 85 3.87 -1.01 24.42
N HIS A 86 4.11 0.28 24.15
CA HIS A 86 5.30 0.79 23.46
C HIS A 86 6.38 1.43 24.35
N ARG A 87 6.12 1.79 25.61
CA ARG A 87 7.04 2.62 26.42
C ARG A 87 7.41 2.03 27.79
N GLY A 88 8.70 1.76 27.98
CA GLY A 88 9.36 1.63 29.29
C GLY A 88 9.04 0.38 30.13
N SER A 89 9.60 0.35 31.34
CA SER A 89 9.35 -0.69 32.36
C SER A 89 7.88 -0.78 32.77
N ASP A 90 7.13 0.32 32.66
CA ASP A 90 5.68 0.35 32.90
C ASP A 90 4.88 -0.34 31.79
N SER A 91 5.39 -0.41 30.55
CA SER A 91 4.80 -1.24 29.48
C SER A 91 4.94 -2.73 29.76
N ALA A 92 6.06 -3.16 30.35
CA ALA A 92 6.23 -4.56 30.75
C ALA A 92 5.24 -4.93 31.87
N LYS A 93 5.05 -4.05 32.86
CA LYS A 93 4.02 -4.20 33.90
C LYS A 93 2.61 -4.21 33.32
N LEU A 94 2.31 -3.30 32.40
CA LEU A 94 1.00 -3.22 31.73
C LEU A 94 0.73 -4.50 30.94
N LEU A 95 1.66 -4.92 30.07
CA LEU A 95 1.58 -6.17 29.32
C LEU A 95 1.33 -7.36 30.24
N ASN A 96 2.02 -7.41 31.38
CA ASN A 96 1.82 -8.46 32.36
C ASN A 96 0.44 -8.42 33.03
N ASN A 97 -0.04 -7.24 33.43
CA ASN A 97 -1.37 -7.11 34.02
C ASN A 97 -2.46 -7.54 33.03
N ILE A 98 -2.27 -7.25 31.75
CA ILE A 98 -3.13 -7.73 30.66
C ILE A 98 -3.06 -9.26 30.56
N LEU A 99 -1.85 -9.83 30.51
CA LEU A 99 -1.65 -11.27 30.38
C LEU A 99 -2.17 -12.05 31.60
N HIS A 100 -1.89 -11.59 32.82
CA HIS A 100 -2.40 -12.19 34.07
C HIS A 100 -3.92 -12.16 34.14
N PHE A 101 -4.57 -11.12 33.61
CA PHE A 101 -6.03 -11.04 33.62
C PHE A 101 -6.68 -11.81 32.46
N ALA A 102 -5.99 -11.93 31.33
CA ALA A 102 -6.40 -12.81 30.24
C ALA A 102 -6.19 -14.29 30.59
N TYR A 103 -5.18 -14.62 31.40
CA TYR A 103 -4.76 -15.98 31.72
C TYR A 103 -4.45 -16.12 33.23
N SER A 104 -5.31 -16.87 33.93
CA SER A 104 -5.39 -16.96 35.40
C SER A 104 -4.27 -17.76 36.09
N SER A 105 -3.00 -17.35 36.07
CA SER A 105 -1.93 -18.04 36.83
C SER A 105 -1.06 -17.12 37.69
N ARG A 106 -0.25 -17.66 38.62
CA ARG A 106 0.54 -16.90 39.62
C ARG A 106 2.04 -16.84 39.32
N ALA A 107 2.49 -17.35 38.18
CA ALA A 107 3.92 -17.47 37.82
C ALA A 107 4.54 -16.19 37.20
N TYR A 108 3.77 -15.12 37.07
CA TYR A 108 4.06 -14.01 36.15
C TYR A 108 5.03 -12.92 36.64
N VAL A 109 5.30 -12.82 37.95
CA VAL A 109 5.98 -11.63 38.52
C VAL A 109 7.52 -11.72 38.47
N ALA A 110 8.11 -12.90 38.57
CA ALA A 110 9.57 -13.07 38.57
C ALA A 110 10.19 -12.99 37.16
N ASP A 111 9.38 -13.33 36.16
CA ASP A 111 9.74 -13.37 34.73
C ASP A 111 9.60 -11.98 34.07
N LEU A 112 8.95 -11.04 34.78
CA LEU A 112 8.70 -9.64 34.45
C LEU A 112 9.98 -8.80 34.32
N GLU A 113 10.92 -8.96 35.24
CA GLU A 113 12.17 -8.19 35.25
C GLU A 113 13.04 -8.54 34.05
N ARG A 114 13.11 -9.83 33.69
CA ARG A 114 13.90 -10.33 32.55
C ARG A 114 13.36 -9.90 31.19
N GLY A 115 12.03 -9.91 31.01
CA GLY A 115 11.40 -9.56 29.74
C GLY A 115 11.22 -8.05 29.50
N SER A 116 11.29 -7.23 30.55
CA SER A 116 11.20 -5.76 30.45
C SER A 116 12.29 -5.16 29.54
N GLY A 117 13.51 -5.69 29.62
CA GLY A 117 14.64 -5.25 28.79
C GLY A 117 14.43 -5.57 27.30
N ALA A 118 13.80 -6.71 26.98
CA ALA A 118 13.51 -7.09 25.60
C ALA A 118 12.42 -6.20 24.97
N VAL A 119 11.34 -5.91 25.71
CA VAL A 119 10.29 -4.98 25.23
C VAL A 119 10.87 -3.58 25.04
N GLN A 120 11.70 -3.12 25.97
CA GLN A 120 12.36 -1.82 25.87
C GLN A 120 13.31 -1.76 24.67
N SER A 121 14.19 -2.75 24.48
CA SER A 121 15.09 -2.83 23.32
C SER A 121 14.33 -2.83 22.00
N ILE A 122 13.23 -3.59 21.89
CA ILE A 122 12.40 -3.59 20.68
C ILE A 122 11.85 -2.19 20.39
N ASN A 123 11.34 -1.50 21.41
CA ASN A 123 10.77 -0.18 21.24
C ASN A 123 11.84 0.87 20.88
N ASP A 124 12.99 0.84 21.56
CA ASP A 124 14.10 1.77 21.35
C ASP A 124 14.75 1.56 19.98
N GLU A 125 14.88 0.33 19.51
CA GLU A 125 15.46 0.02 18.20
C GLU A 125 14.48 0.28 17.05
N PHE A 126 13.19 0.04 17.24
CA PHE A 126 12.18 0.15 16.17
C PHE A 126 12.16 1.54 15.51
N ARG A 127 12.46 2.60 16.26
CA ARG A 127 12.57 3.98 15.74
C ARG A 127 13.52 4.12 14.55
N ASN A 128 14.56 3.28 14.50
CA ASN A 128 15.59 3.34 13.45
C ASN A 128 15.10 2.76 12.12
N TYR A 129 13.95 2.06 12.13
CA TYR A 129 13.40 1.37 10.97
C TYR A 129 12.05 1.96 10.52
N SER A 130 11.45 2.84 11.32
CA SER A 130 10.06 3.26 11.16
C SER A 130 9.88 4.50 10.27
N ALA A 131 10.96 5.11 9.77
CA ALA A 131 10.89 6.36 9.00
C ALA A 131 10.06 6.25 7.71
N ASP A 132 10.10 5.08 7.05
CA ASP A 132 9.44 4.84 5.76
C ASP A 132 8.05 4.21 5.90
N VAL A 133 7.54 4.05 7.13
CA VAL A 133 6.29 3.32 7.40
C VAL A 133 5.26 4.23 8.03
N ASN A 134 4.03 4.18 7.54
CA ASN A 134 2.93 4.89 8.16
C ASN A 134 2.51 4.18 9.47
N LEU A 135 2.55 4.90 10.59
CA LEU A 135 2.24 4.33 11.91
C LEU A 135 0.91 4.88 12.42
N TRP A 136 0.06 3.97 12.86
CA TRP A 136 -1.22 4.28 13.49
C TRP A 136 -1.32 3.58 14.83
N SER A 137 -1.65 4.32 15.87
CA SER A 137 -1.80 3.81 17.23
C SER A 137 -3.18 4.14 17.75
N PHE A 138 -3.98 3.10 17.90
CA PHE A 138 -5.30 3.15 18.51
C PHE A 138 -5.15 2.74 19.98
N TYR A 139 -5.47 3.65 20.89
CA TYR A 139 -5.25 3.43 22.32
C TYR A 139 -6.54 3.56 23.12
N GLU A 140 -6.67 2.73 24.16
CA GLU A 140 -7.80 2.75 25.08
C GLU A 140 -7.83 4.02 25.93
N THR A 141 -9.02 4.53 26.19
CA THR A 141 -9.25 5.68 27.10
C THR A 141 -9.98 5.28 28.37
N GLN A 142 -10.59 4.09 28.43
CA GLN A 142 -11.22 3.57 29.63
C GLN A 142 -10.24 2.74 30.45
N LYS A 143 -10.36 2.85 31.78
CA LYS A 143 -9.58 2.05 32.73
C LYS A 143 -10.00 0.59 32.63
N LEU A 144 -9.01 -0.32 32.59
CA LEU A 144 -9.27 -1.73 32.78
C LEU A 144 -9.79 -1.96 34.21
N LYS A 145 -11.01 -2.51 34.36
CA LYS A 145 -11.55 -2.89 35.68
C LYS A 145 -10.92 -4.20 36.13
N ILE A 146 -9.95 -4.13 37.04
CA ILE A 146 -9.31 -5.29 37.69
C ILE A 146 -9.94 -5.48 39.08
N GLY A 147 -10.97 -6.31 39.21
CA GLY A 147 -11.59 -6.65 40.51
C GLY A 147 -12.23 -5.47 41.26
N VAL A 148 -12.34 -5.56 42.60
CA VAL A 148 -13.05 -4.60 43.49
C VAL A 148 -12.22 -3.32 43.77
N LEU A 149 -10.91 -3.35 43.49
CA LEU A 149 -10.00 -2.22 43.67
C LEU A 149 -9.47 -1.77 42.31
N SER A 150 -10.06 -0.71 41.77
CA SER A 150 -9.72 -0.14 40.47
C SER A 150 -8.50 0.77 40.55
N THR A 151 -7.41 0.43 39.84
CA THR A 151 -6.52 1.44 39.24
C THR A 151 -5.52 0.76 38.32
N LEU A 152 -5.79 0.76 37.02
CA LEU A 152 -4.72 0.85 36.03
C LEU A 152 -4.87 2.22 35.36
N ILE A 153 -3.97 3.13 35.67
CA ILE A 153 -3.76 4.32 34.86
C ILE A 153 -3.16 3.79 33.57
N VAL A 154 -3.92 3.81 32.49
CA VAL A 154 -3.33 3.65 31.17
C VAL A 154 -2.65 4.99 30.88
N ASP A 155 -1.40 5.10 31.30
CA ASP A 155 -0.49 6.12 30.78
C ASP A 155 -0.48 6.00 29.23
N PRO A 156 -0.11 7.04 28.47
CA PRO A 156 0.00 6.99 27.01
C PRO A 156 1.17 6.10 26.52
N THR A 157 1.40 4.97 27.18
CA THR A 157 2.30 3.88 26.79
C THR A 157 1.88 3.19 25.50
N ALA A 158 0.61 3.31 25.11
CA ALA A 158 0.09 2.77 23.85
C ALA A 158 0.40 3.66 22.62
N THR A 159 1.17 4.74 22.82
CA THR A 159 1.66 5.60 21.74
C THR A 159 3.19 5.54 21.67
N LEU A 160 3.74 5.62 20.47
CA LEU A 160 5.19 5.65 20.22
C LEU A 160 5.76 7.02 20.60
N GLY A 161 4.98 8.08 20.38
CA GLY A 161 5.39 9.47 20.53
C GLY A 161 6.30 9.92 19.38
N TYR A 162 6.14 9.35 18.19
CA TYR A 162 6.82 9.79 16.99
C TYR A 162 6.03 10.92 16.34
N ARG A 163 6.72 11.84 15.66
CA ARG A 163 6.09 13.05 15.10
C ARG A 163 5.06 12.72 14.02
N GLU A 164 5.30 11.67 13.25
CA GLU A 164 4.49 11.24 12.11
C GLU A 164 3.45 10.16 12.49
N GLU A 165 3.42 9.73 13.75
CA GLU A 165 2.47 8.74 14.25
C GLU A 165 1.05 9.33 14.34
N LYS A 166 0.07 8.62 13.78
CA LYS A 166 -1.35 8.94 13.96
C LYS A 166 -1.88 8.27 15.21
N GLN A 167 -2.16 9.06 16.24
CA GLN A 167 -2.68 8.57 17.52
C GLN A 167 -4.20 8.78 17.58
N ILE A 168 -4.95 7.70 17.80
CA ILE A 168 -6.42 7.72 17.82
C ILE A 168 -6.94 7.16 19.15
N PRO A 169 -7.60 7.99 19.98
CA PRO A 169 -8.23 7.51 21.21
C PRO A 169 -9.46 6.68 20.88
N MET A 170 -9.64 5.58 21.61
CA MET A 170 -10.76 4.67 21.51
C MET A 170 -11.52 4.65 22.84
N ASN A 171 -12.84 4.83 22.79
CA ASN A 171 -13.69 4.75 24.00
C ASN A 171 -13.95 3.29 24.36
N ALA A 172 -12.90 2.59 24.76
CA ALA A 172 -12.89 1.19 25.14
C ALA A 172 -11.84 0.97 26.24
N ASP A 173 -11.89 -0.18 26.89
CA ASP A 173 -10.78 -0.70 27.67
C ASP A 173 -9.87 -1.58 26.80
N HIS A 174 -8.74 -2.03 27.36
CA HIS A 174 -7.76 -2.85 26.64
C HIS A 174 -8.36 -4.15 26.07
N ARG A 175 -9.41 -4.73 26.69
CA ARG A 175 -10.02 -6.00 26.23
C ARG A 175 -11.08 -5.79 25.16
N SER A 176 -11.75 -4.65 25.18
CA SER A 176 -12.87 -4.30 24.31
C SER A 176 -12.46 -3.48 23.09
N ILE A 177 -11.25 -2.90 23.07
CA ILE A 177 -10.77 -2.06 21.96
C ILE A 177 -10.81 -2.74 20.58
N CYS A 178 -10.75 -4.08 20.55
CA CYS A 178 -10.84 -4.89 19.32
C CYS A 178 -12.09 -5.77 19.27
N LYS A 179 -13.07 -5.55 20.16
CA LYS A 179 -14.29 -6.37 20.26
C LYS A 179 -15.50 -5.47 20.16
N PHE A 180 -16.23 -5.60 19.08
CA PHE A 180 -17.37 -4.74 18.76
C PHE A 180 -18.63 -5.58 18.74
N GLU A 181 -19.67 -5.08 19.39
CA GLU A 181 -20.97 -5.76 19.43
C GLU A 181 -21.71 -5.64 18.10
N THR A 182 -21.54 -4.52 17.39
CA THR A 182 -22.27 -4.23 16.16
C THR A 182 -21.39 -3.50 15.13
N PRO A 183 -21.69 -3.60 13.82
CA PRO A 183 -21.04 -2.79 12.78
C PRO A 183 -21.30 -1.28 12.88
N THR A 184 -22.22 -0.87 13.75
CA THR A 184 -22.54 0.54 14.06
C THR A 184 -21.83 1.06 15.31
N ASP A 185 -21.06 0.20 16.00
CA ASP A 185 -20.25 0.61 17.14
C ASP A 185 -19.30 1.75 16.73
N PRO A 186 -19.26 2.88 17.48
CA PRO A 186 -18.40 4.01 17.14
C PRO A 186 -16.91 3.65 17.02
N ASN A 187 -16.40 2.78 17.89
CA ASN A 187 -15.01 2.31 17.84
C ASN A 187 -14.77 1.43 16.60
N TYR A 188 -15.72 0.56 16.25
CA TYR A 188 -15.64 -0.21 15.01
C TYR A 188 -15.59 0.71 13.79
N VAL A 189 -16.48 1.70 13.73
CA VAL A 189 -16.57 2.66 12.62
C VAL A 189 -15.26 3.44 12.47
N VAL A 190 -14.64 3.86 13.57
CA VAL A 190 -13.33 4.54 13.58
C VAL A 190 -12.25 3.67 12.93
N ILE A 191 -12.08 2.42 13.40
CA ILE A 191 -11.06 1.52 12.85
C ILE A 191 -11.36 1.19 11.38
N ARG A 192 -12.61 0.87 11.05
CA ARG A 192 -13.04 0.57 9.68
C ARG A 192 -12.73 1.74 8.73
N ASN A 193 -13.08 2.96 9.11
CA ASN A 193 -12.84 4.14 8.27
C ASN A 193 -11.34 4.42 8.13
N ALA A 194 -10.55 4.23 9.19
CA ALA A 194 -9.10 4.34 9.13
C ALA A 194 -8.50 3.31 8.15
N LEU A 195 -8.88 2.04 8.25
CA LEU A 195 -8.45 0.98 7.34
C LEU A 195 -8.87 1.24 5.89
N ALA A 196 -10.11 1.70 5.66
CA ALA A 196 -10.59 2.06 4.33
C ALA A 196 -9.77 3.20 3.73
N SER A 197 -9.47 4.24 4.52
CA SER A 197 -8.61 5.35 4.11
C SER A 197 -7.20 4.88 3.76
N MET A 198 -6.58 4.02 4.57
CA MET A 198 -5.26 3.45 4.30
C MET A 198 -5.26 2.69 2.97
N VAL A 199 -6.22 1.79 2.76
CA VAL A 199 -6.32 0.99 1.52
C VAL A 199 -6.46 1.90 0.30
N GLN A 200 -7.30 2.93 0.38
CA GLN A 200 -7.48 3.88 -0.73
C GLN A 200 -6.19 4.67 -1.03
N THR A 201 -5.52 5.19 0.00
CA THR A 201 -4.25 5.92 -0.16
C THR A 201 -3.18 5.02 -0.77
N THR A 202 -3.00 3.81 -0.23
CA THR A 202 -2.01 2.86 -0.72
C THR A 202 -2.29 2.44 -2.16
N SER A 203 -3.54 2.14 -2.51
CA SER A 203 -3.92 1.76 -3.87
C SER A 203 -3.59 2.87 -4.89
N ASN A 204 -3.93 4.12 -4.57
CA ASN A 204 -3.62 5.27 -5.42
C ASN A 204 -2.11 5.50 -5.59
N LEU A 205 -1.31 5.31 -4.53
CA LEU A 205 0.14 5.42 -4.60
C LEU A 205 0.74 4.35 -5.50
N VAL A 206 0.26 3.10 -5.40
CA VAL A 206 0.71 1.98 -6.25
C VAL A 206 0.33 2.20 -7.72
N LEU A 207 -0.87 2.73 -8.00
CA LEU A 207 -1.27 3.05 -9.36
C LEU A 207 -0.36 4.12 -9.98
N ARG A 208 -0.13 5.21 -9.25
CA ARG A 208 0.76 6.30 -9.70
C ARG A 208 2.20 5.85 -9.90
N SER A 209 2.71 4.98 -9.03
CA SER A 209 4.08 4.45 -9.19
C SER A 209 4.19 3.59 -10.45
N LYS A 210 3.20 2.72 -10.72
CA LYS A 210 3.14 1.92 -11.95
C LYS A 210 3.05 2.79 -13.20
N GLU A 211 2.21 3.83 -13.18
CA GLU A 211 2.10 4.79 -14.30
C GLU A 211 3.43 5.50 -14.56
N ARG A 212 4.12 5.95 -13.50
CA ARG A 212 5.43 6.59 -13.62
C ARG A 212 6.46 5.63 -14.19
N THR A 213 6.52 4.39 -13.72
CA THR A 213 7.42 3.35 -14.25
C THR A 213 7.15 3.08 -15.72
N ARG A 214 5.88 2.92 -16.10
CA ARG A 214 5.48 2.74 -17.50
C ARG A 214 5.92 3.91 -18.37
N HIS A 215 5.73 5.14 -17.88
CA HIS A 215 6.13 6.34 -18.61
C HIS A 215 7.65 6.44 -18.80
N MET A 216 8.44 6.10 -17.77
CA MET A 216 9.91 6.03 -17.89
C MET A 216 10.33 4.94 -18.89
N GLN A 217 9.73 3.75 -18.82
CA GLN A 217 10.02 2.66 -19.76
C GLN A 217 9.70 3.01 -21.21
N ILE A 218 8.57 3.69 -21.46
CA ILE A 218 8.23 4.17 -22.81
C ILE A 218 9.29 5.15 -23.31
N LYS A 219 9.70 6.10 -22.47
CA LYS A 219 10.75 7.06 -22.82
C LYS A 219 12.09 6.39 -23.13
N ASP A 220 12.46 5.38 -22.34
CA ASP A 220 13.69 4.60 -22.58
C ASP A 220 13.61 3.84 -23.91
N LEU A 221 12.43 3.29 -24.25
CA LEU A 221 12.20 2.62 -25.54
C LEU A 221 12.23 3.59 -26.71
N GLU A 222 11.61 4.77 -26.59
CA GLU A 222 11.65 5.83 -27.60
C GLU A 222 13.10 6.23 -27.89
N GLN A 223 13.91 6.41 -26.84
CA GLN A 223 15.33 6.73 -26.98
C GLN A 223 16.11 5.57 -27.64
N TYR A 224 15.89 4.33 -27.22
CA TYR A 224 16.58 3.16 -27.75
C TYR A 224 16.26 2.92 -29.23
N LEU A 225 14.98 3.02 -29.60
CA LEU A 225 14.49 2.85 -30.97
C LEU A 225 14.77 4.06 -31.87
N GLN A 226 15.34 5.14 -31.32
CA GLN A 226 15.57 6.40 -32.01
C GLN A 226 14.31 6.93 -32.69
N ILE A 227 13.14 6.74 -32.05
CA ILE A 227 11.88 7.26 -32.57
C ILE A 227 11.98 8.78 -32.52
N PRO A 228 11.94 9.48 -33.67
CA PRO A 228 12.00 10.92 -33.65
C PRO A 228 10.71 11.48 -33.03
N GLU A 229 10.84 12.41 -32.06
CA GLU A 229 9.73 13.24 -31.54
C GLU A 229 8.99 14.00 -32.66
N LYS A 230 9.60 14.06 -33.87
CA LYS A 230 9.11 14.76 -35.05
C LYS A 230 7.75 14.31 -35.57
N SER A 231 7.25 13.11 -35.25
CA SER A 231 5.95 12.67 -35.79
C SER A 231 4.80 13.59 -35.37
N ALA A 232 4.82 14.10 -34.13
CA ALA A 232 3.84 15.08 -33.66
C ALA A 232 4.03 16.45 -34.32
N ASP A 233 5.27 16.91 -34.46
CA ASP A 233 5.59 18.17 -35.16
C ASP A 233 5.18 18.13 -36.64
N ASP A 234 5.37 16.98 -37.30
CA ASP A 234 4.97 16.75 -38.69
C ASP A 234 3.45 16.80 -38.86
N LEU A 235 2.70 16.26 -37.89
CA LEU A 235 1.23 16.37 -37.87
C LEU A 235 0.81 17.84 -37.73
N VAL A 236 1.37 18.56 -36.75
CA VAL A 236 1.07 19.99 -36.53
C VAL A 236 1.39 20.80 -37.77
N ALA A 237 2.56 20.59 -38.38
CA ALA A 237 2.93 21.26 -39.63
C ALA A 237 1.97 20.93 -40.79
N SER A 238 1.49 19.70 -40.87
CA SER A 238 0.50 19.29 -41.88
C SER A 238 -0.88 19.93 -41.67
N GLU A 239 -1.28 20.14 -40.40
CA GLU A 239 -2.52 20.81 -40.03
C GLU A 239 -2.43 22.32 -40.27
N ASP A 240 -1.31 22.95 -39.91
CA ASP A 240 -1.04 24.37 -40.14
C ASP A 240 -0.98 24.71 -41.64
N ALA A 241 -0.44 23.80 -42.46
CA ALA A 241 -0.41 23.94 -43.91
C ALA A 241 -1.79 23.77 -44.57
N ARG A 242 -2.79 23.26 -43.85
CA ARG A 242 -4.12 22.99 -44.39
C ARG A 242 -4.93 24.28 -44.48
N MET A 243 -5.43 24.59 -45.68
CA MET A 243 -6.40 25.67 -45.85
C MET A 243 -7.79 25.25 -45.33
N ALA A 244 -8.48 26.16 -44.64
CA ALA A 244 -9.85 25.91 -44.16
C ALA A 244 -10.79 25.52 -45.33
N GLY A 245 -11.71 24.57 -45.10
CA GLY A 245 -12.60 24.02 -46.13
C GLY A 245 -11.96 22.98 -47.06
N THR A 246 -10.65 22.75 -46.99
CA THR A 246 -9.98 21.70 -47.77
C THR A 246 -9.97 20.36 -47.02
N CYS A 247 -9.81 19.26 -47.77
CA CYS A 247 -9.83 17.87 -47.30
C CYS A 247 -11.19 17.36 -46.76
N GLU A 248 -12.18 18.23 -46.52
CA GLU A 248 -13.52 17.83 -46.03
C GLU A 248 -14.27 16.88 -46.97
N TRP A 249 -14.03 16.98 -48.28
CA TRP A 249 -14.60 16.03 -49.25
C TRP A 249 -14.15 14.59 -49.01
N PHE A 250 -13.00 14.39 -48.34
CA PHE A 250 -12.43 13.07 -48.12
C PHE A 250 -13.18 12.29 -47.04
N SER A 251 -13.56 12.96 -45.95
CA SER A 251 -14.38 12.34 -44.89
C SER A 251 -15.79 12.01 -45.37
N ALA A 252 -16.29 12.70 -46.39
CA ALA A 252 -17.58 12.40 -47.03
C ALA A 252 -17.52 11.21 -48.01
N LYS A 253 -16.34 10.71 -48.40
CA LYS A 253 -16.26 9.57 -49.34
C LYS A 253 -16.66 8.27 -48.66
N GLU A 254 -17.53 7.51 -49.33
CA GLU A 254 -17.96 6.19 -48.87
C GLU A 254 -16.78 5.24 -48.61
N SER A 255 -15.75 5.26 -49.47
CA SER A 255 -14.54 4.45 -49.29
C SER A 255 -13.78 4.78 -48.01
N TYR A 256 -13.73 6.07 -47.62
CA TYR A 256 -13.08 6.49 -46.38
C TYR A 256 -13.93 6.11 -45.18
N LEU A 257 -15.24 6.39 -45.22
CA LEU A 257 -16.16 6.08 -44.14
C LEU A 257 -16.13 4.58 -43.81
N ARG A 258 -16.31 3.72 -44.82
CA ARG A 258 -16.28 2.26 -44.64
C ARG A 258 -14.97 1.75 -44.06
N TRP A 259 -13.84 2.32 -44.46
CA TRP A 259 -12.52 1.99 -43.91
C TRP A 259 -12.39 2.46 -42.45
N SER A 260 -12.72 3.72 -42.18
CA SER A 260 -12.59 4.35 -40.86
C SER A 260 -13.47 3.72 -39.78
N THR A 261 -14.63 3.18 -40.16
CA THR A 261 -15.58 2.54 -39.23
C THR A 261 -15.44 1.02 -39.18
N PHE A 262 -14.41 0.44 -39.80
CA PHE A 262 -14.20 -1.02 -39.87
C PHE A 262 -15.46 -1.77 -40.33
N ALA A 263 -16.16 -1.26 -41.35
CA ALA A 263 -17.40 -1.87 -41.81
C ALA A 263 -17.17 -3.32 -42.28
N LEU A 264 -18.19 -4.17 -42.13
CA LEU A 264 -18.16 -5.54 -42.65
C LEU A 264 -17.82 -5.50 -44.16
N GLU A 265 -16.83 -6.30 -44.55
CA GLU A 265 -16.27 -6.40 -45.91
C GLU A 265 -15.51 -5.16 -46.42
N ALA A 266 -15.23 -4.17 -45.57
CA ALA A 266 -14.34 -3.07 -45.96
C ALA A 266 -12.87 -3.51 -45.98
N PRO A 267 -12.06 -2.98 -46.90
CA PRO A 267 -10.62 -3.21 -46.88
C PRO A 267 -10.00 -2.61 -45.61
N SER A 268 -9.03 -3.30 -45.00
CA SER A 268 -8.30 -2.82 -43.81
C SER A 268 -7.28 -1.72 -44.13
N VAL A 269 -6.94 -1.55 -45.41
CA VAL A 269 -5.97 -0.57 -45.89
C VAL A 269 -6.65 0.36 -46.88
N LEU A 270 -6.61 1.67 -46.59
CA LEU A 270 -6.99 2.72 -47.53
C LEU A 270 -5.73 3.28 -48.19
N TRP A 271 -5.59 3.07 -49.50
CA TRP A 271 -4.44 3.54 -50.27
C TRP A 271 -4.79 4.78 -51.08
N VAL A 272 -4.16 5.91 -50.77
CA VAL A 272 -4.39 7.20 -51.47
C VAL A 272 -3.16 7.58 -52.28
N THR A 273 -3.35 7.78 -53.59
CA THR A 273 -2.28 8.19 -54.52
C THR A 273 -2.55 9.56 -55.12
N GLY A 274 -1.46 10.25 -55.46
CA GLY A 274 -1.53 11.58 -56.05
C GLY A 274 -0.16 12.05 -56.49
N LYS A 275 -0.12 12.99 -57.44
CA LYS A 275 1.13 13.58 -57.95
C LYS A 275 1.98 14.19 -56.82
N PRO A 276 3.29 14.37 -57.02
CA PRO A 276 4.11 15.18 -56.12
C PRO A 276 3.45 16.54 -55.85
N ALA A 277 3.57 17.04 -54.62
CA ALA A 277 2.94 18.28 -54.15
C ALA A 277 1.39 18.36 -54.23
N ALA A 278 0.68 17.26 -54.46
CA ALA A 278 -0.79 17.24 -54.49
C ALA A 278 -1.49 17.31 -53.10
N GLY A 279 -0.76 17.65 -52.03
CA GLY A 279 -1.34 17.77 -50.67
C GLY A 279 -1.60 16.45 -49.94
N LYS A 280 -0.92 15.36 -50.30
CA LYS A 280 -1.12 14.04 -49.66
C LYS A 280 -0.83 14.04 -48.16
N SER A 281 0.26 14.66 -47.73
CA SER A 281 0.63 14.75 -46.31
C SER A 281 -0.40 15.57 -45.52
N VAL A 282 -0.88 16.68 -46.10
CA VAL A 282 -1.96 17.49 -45.52
C VAL A 282 -3.26 16.69 -45.40
N LEU A 283 -3.59 15.86 -46.40
CA LEU A 283 -4.74 14.98 -46.37
C LEU A 283 -4.60 13.86 -45.32
N ALA A 284 -3.39 13.32 -45.14
CA ALA A 284 -3.10 12.36 -44.08
C ALA A 284 -3.26 12.99 -42.69
N GLY A 285 -2.76 14.21 -42.49
CA GLY A 285 -2.98 14.97 -41.25
C GLY A 285 -4.46 15.20 -40.96
N TYR A 286 -5.24 15.60 -41.96
CA TYR A 286 -6.70 15.71 -41.84
C TYR A 286 -7.36 14.38 -41.42
N ALA A 287 -6.95 13.26 -42.00
CA ALA A 287 -7.49 11.95 -41.66
C ALA A 287 -7.16 11.54 -40.22
N VAL A 288 -5.94 11.82 -39.76
CA VAL A 288 -5.50 11.57 -38.37
C VAL A 288 -6.33 12.41 -37.40
N GLY A 289 -6.44 13.73 -37.62
CA GLY A 289 -7.22 14.62 -36.75
C GLY A 289 -8.70 14.24 -36.72
N HIS A 290 -9.28 13.83 -37.87
CA HIS A 290 -10.65 13.33 -37.92
C HIS A 290 -10.84 12.05 -37.09
N LEU A 291 -9.93 11.08 -37.17
CA LEU A 291 -9.99 9.84 -36.39
C LEU A 291 -9.78 10.10 -34.88
N GLN A 292 -8.85 10.99 -34.52
CA GLN A 292 -8.64 11.41 -33.12
C GLN A 292 -9.88 12.09 -32.53
N ASN A 293 -10.58 12.94 -33.30
CA ASN A 293 -11.85 13.54 -32.89
C ASN A 293 -12.98 12.52 -32.66
N LEU A 294 -12.86 11.33 -33.25
CA LEU A 294 -13.76 10.20 -33.04
C LEU A 294 -13.32 9.30 -31.88
N ASN A 295 -12.32 9.71 -31.08
CA ASN A 295 -11.69 8.91 -30.01
C ASN A 295 -11.12 7.57 -30.50
N ALA A 296 -10.64 7.50 -31.75
CA ALA A 296 -9.94 6.32 -32.25
C ALA A 296 -8.46 6.34 -31.80
N ASP A 297 -7.93 5.17 -31.44
CA ASP A 297 -6.50 4.98 -31.19
C ASP A 297 -5.71 5.09 -32.50
N CYS A 298 -4.98 6.19 -32.67
CA CYS A 298 -4.25 6.50 -33.90
C CYS A 298 -2.74 6.40 -33.70
N SER A 299 -2.05 5.71 -34.60
CA SER A 299 -0.60 5.74 -34.74
C SER A 299 -0.25 6.18 -36.16
N TYR A 300 0.65 7.16 -36.30
CA TYR A 300 0.97 7.79 -37.57
C TYR A 300 2.45 8.11 -37.69
N PHE A 301 2.94 8.10 -38.93
CA PHE A 301 4.31 8.45 -39.28
C PHE A 301 4.32 9.15 -40.63
N PHE A 302 5.03 10.26 -40.73
CA PHE A 302 5.21 10.99 -41.98
C PHE A 302 6.59 10.68 -42.55
N PHE A 303 6.63 10.27 -43.81
CA PHE A 303 7.86 10.20 -44.60
C PHE A 303 7.93 11.50 -45.40
N ILE A 304 8.48 12.56 -44.79
CA ILE A 304 8.68 13.87 -45.44
C ILE A 304 10.06 13.91 -46.09
#